data_AF-U5E738-F1
#
_entry.id   AF-U5E738-F1
#
_cell.length_a   1.000
_cell.length_b   1.000
_cell.length_c   1.000
_cell.angle_alpha   90.00
_cell.angle_beta   90.00
_cell.angle_gamma   90.00
#
_symmetry.space_group_name_H-M   'P 1'
#
loop_
_entity.id
_entity.type
_entity.pdbx_description
1 polymer ?
#
loop_
_entity_poly.entity_id
_entity_poly.type
_entity_poly.pdbx_seq_one_letter_code
_entity_poly.pdbx_strand_id
1 'polypeptide(L)'
;MAIFNAFNNDESRFTRLLDTIAHLMLYGLAAIAAARVATYFGYTGTLIELTILLGNLVLFIGFMHNDFRRLCVQCMREVPADAGVRAERSQGLLWLRHSVSTAPRMLLVLVALSVPVYLVHVAGWPRVVSLPVDALWATFMYSIWLHHRLRPWCPYCRDWDEEGEREPSPDPVTKAAL
;
A
#
# COMPACT_ATOMS: atom_id res chain seq x y z
N MET A 1 -13.35 -18.55 2.47
CA MET A 1 -13.19 -18.79 3.92
C MET A 1 -11.76 -19.25 4.31
N ALA A 2 -11.00 -19.96 3.45
CA ALA A 2 -9.65 -20.45 3.79
C ALA A 2 -8.52 -19.39 3.88
N ILE A 3 -8.55 -18.34 3.05
CA ILE A 3 -7.47 -17.31 3.02
C ILE A 3 -7.49 -16.42 4.27
N PHE A 4 -8.69 -16.05 4.76
CA PHE A 4 -8.85 -15.23 5.97
C PHE A 4 -8.28 -15.90 7.23
N ASN A 5 -8.35 -17.24 7.31
CA ASN A 5 -7.79 -18.01 8.43
C ASN A 5 -6.26 -18.21 8.37
N ALA A 6 -5.64 -18.19 7.18
CA ALA A 6 -4.18 -18.21 7.05
C ALA A 6 -3.55 -16.91 7.58
N PHE A 7 -4.27 -15.81 7.32
CA PHE A 7 -4.25 -14.53 8.02
C PHE A 7 -4.13 -14.65 9.54
N ASN A 8 -5.20 -15.11 10.19
CA ASN A 8 -5.43 -14.90 11.62
C ASN A 8 -4.97 -16.00 12.58
N ASN A 9 -4.08 -16.90 12.16
CA ASN A 9 -3.52 -17.93 13.03
C ASN A 9 -2.07 -17.60 13.44
N ASP A 10 -1.91 -16.98 14.61
CA ASP A 10 -0.64 -16.45 15.10
C ASP A 10 0.36 -17.52 15.59
N GLU A 11 -0.04 -18.79 15.69
CA GLU A 11 0.85 -19.87 16.18
C GLU A 11 1.84 -20.37 15.10
N SER A 12 1.53 -20.16 13.83
CA SER A 12 2.35 -20.63 12.71
C SER A 12 3.64 -19.82 12.54
N ARG A 13 4.78 -20.51 12.36
CA ARG A 13 6.07 -19.87 11.98
C ARG A 13 5.97 -19.16 10.63
N PHE A 14 5.13 -19.66 9.73
CA PHE A 14 4.93 -19.09 8.40
C PHE A 14 4.18 -17.75 8.46
N THR A 15 3.13 -17.65 9.28
CA THR A 15 2.40 -16.39 9.49
C THR A 15 3.31 -15.31 10.08
N ARG A 16 4.13 -15.67 11.08
CA ARG A 16 5.14 -14.75 11.66
C ARG A 16 6.16 -14.26 10.64
N LEU A 17 6.61 -15.14 9.74
CA LEU A 17 7.50 -14.76 8.64
C LEU A 17 6.81 -13.78 7.69
N LEU A 18 5.58 -14.07 7.26
CA LEU A 18 4.82 -13.20 6.37
C LEU A 18 4.53 -11.83 7.00
N ASP A 19 4.19 -11.80 8.29
CA ASP A 19 4.00 -10.55 9.03
C ASP A 19 5.30 -9.75 9.09
N THR A 20 6.44 -10.40 9.37
CA THR A 20 7.75 -9.72 9.35
C THR A 20 8.05 -9.12 7.98
N ILE A 21 7.80 -9.87 6.90
CA ILE A 21 8.01 -9.39 5.53
C ILE A 21 7.05 -8.24 5.19
N ALA A 22 5.79 -8.30 5.63
CA ALA A 22 4.81 -7.26 5.38
C ALA A 22 5.25 -5.89 5.95
N HIS A 23 5.91 -5.87 7.11
CA HIS A 23 6.44 -4.64 7.71
C HIS A 23 7.65 -4.09 6.94
N LEU A 24 8.24 -4.86 6.03
CA LEU A 24 9.28 -4.37 5.11
C LEU A 24 8.72 -3.64 3.88
N MET A 25 7.38 -3.55 3.73
CA MET A 25 6.72 -2.98 2.55
C MET A 25 7.26 -1.59 2.16
N LEU A 26 7.48 -0.68 3.11
CA LEU A 26 7.98 0.66 2.79
C LEU A 26 9.42 0.64 2.25
N TYR A 27 10.27 -0.24 2.79
CA TYR A 27 11.63 -0.44 2.27
C TYR A 27 11.62 -1.10 0.89
N GLY A 28 10.73 -2.06 0.67
CA GLY A 28 10.50 -2.67 -0.64
C GLY A 28 10.07 -1.63 -1.67
N LEU A 29 9.14 -0.74 -1.31
CA LEU A 29 8.69 0.36 -2.16
C LEU A 29 9.85 1.30 -2.53
N ALA A 30 10.64 1.71 -1.54
CA ALA A 30 11.81 2.57 -1.76
C ALA A 30 12.87 1.91 -2.66
N ALA A 31 13.15 0.61 -2.45
CA ALA A 31 14.10 -0.15 -3.25
C ALA A 31 13.64 -0.26 -4.71
N ILE A 32 12.36 -0.54 -4.95
CA ILE A 32 11.80 -0.60 -6.31
C ILE A 32 11.84 0.78 -6.96
N ALA A 33 11.45 1.84 -6.25
CA ALA A 33 11.50 3.20 -6.77
C ALA A 33 12.94 3.57 -7.20
N ALA A 34 13.94 3.28 -6.36
CA ALA A 34 15.35 3.50 -6.69
C ALA A 34 15.79 2.67 -7.90
N ALA A 35 15.43 1.38 -7.95
CA ALA A 35 15.74 0.50 -9.08
C ALA A 35 15.10 1.00 -10.39
N ARG A 36 13.83 1.44 -10.37
CA ARG A 36 13.14 2.03 -11.51
C ARG A 36 13.83 3.31 -11.98
N VAL A 37 14.18 4.20 -11.05
CA VAL A 37 14.94 5.42 -11.37
C VAL A 37 16.26 5.08 -12.07
N ALA A 38 17.01 4.09 -11.57
CA ALA A 38 18.25 3.64 -12.21
C ALA A 38 18.01 3.19 -13.66
N THR A 39 16.89 2.52 -13.94
CA THR A 39 16.56 2.10 -15.32
C THR A 39 16.32 3.25 -16.29
N TYR A 40 15.91 4.43 -15.81
CA TYR A 40 15.74 5.61 -16.65
C TYR A 40 17.07 6.22 -17.09
N PHE A 41 18.14 5.96 -16.33
CA PHE A 41 19.51 6.34 -16.69
C PHE A 41 20.24 5.24 -17.48
N GLY A 42 19.53 4.21 -17.93
CA GLY A 42 20.10 3.12 -18.70
C GLY A 42 20.81 2.06 -17.86
N TYR A 43 20.79 2.15 -16.53
CA TYR A 43 21.29 1.07 -15.69
C TYR A 43 20.34 -0.13 -15.79
N THR A 44 20.85 -1.24 -16.29
CA THR A 44 20.12 -2.50 -16.41
C THR A 44 21.02 -3.67 -16.03
N GLY A 45 20.44 -4.74 -15.51
CA GLY A 45 21.18 -5.95 -15.16
C GLY A 45 20.48 -6.76 -14.09
N THR A 46 21.00 -7.96 -13.83
CA THR A 46 20.40 -8.95 -12.93
C THR A 46 20.13 -8.40 -11.54
N LEU A 47 21.02 -7.55 -10.99
CA LEU A 47 20.82 -6.96 -9.66
C LEU A 47 19.57 -6.06 -9.61
N ILE A 48 19.34 -5.25 -10.65
CA ILE A 48 18.18 -4.36 -10.74
C ILE A 48 16.90 -5.18 -10.89
N GLU A 49 16.93 -6.19 -11.76
CA GLU A 49 15.79 -7.08 -11.99
C GLU A 49 15.43 -7.88 -10.73
N LEU A 50 16.43 -8.42 -10.02
CA LEU A 50 16.23 -9.10 -8.74
C LEU A 50 15.69 -8.15 -7.67
N THR A 51 16.17 -6.90 -7.62
CA THR A 51 15.66 -5.89 -6.69
C THR A 51 14.18 -5.61 -6.96
N ILE A 52 13.80 -5.44 -8.23
CA ILE A 52 12.40 -5.23 -8.62
C ILE A 52 11.57 -6.46 -8.29
N LEU A 53 12.04 -7.67 -8.61
CA LEU A 53 11.32 -8.93 -8.35
C LEU A 53 11.07 -9.14 -6.85
N LEU A 54 12.13 -9.12 -6.04
CA LEU A 54 12.06 -9.33 -4.60
C LEU A 54 11.25 -8.20 -3.93
N GLY A 55 11.44 -6.96 -4.37
CA GLY A 55 10.63 -5.84 -3.91
C GLY A 55 9.14 -6.05 -4.19
N ASN A 56 8.77 -6.48 -5.40
CA ASN A 56 7.37 -6.75 -5.74
C ASN A 56 6.78 -7.89 -4.89
N LEU A 57 7.57 -8.92 -4.57
CA LEU A 57 7.15 -9.97 -3.65
C LEU A 57 6.86 -9.42 -2.24
N VAL A 58 7.75 -8.57 -1.72
CA VAL A 58 7.56 -7.88 -0.43
C VAL A 58 6.30 -7.01 -0.45
N LEU A 59 6.09 -6.22 -1.52
CA LEU A 59 4.90 -5.38 -1.67
C LEU A 59 3.62 -6.20 -1.80
N PHE A 60 3.66 -7.33 -2.49
CA PHE A 60 2.51 -8.21 -2.61
C PHE A 60 2.11 -8.80 -1.25
N ILE A 61 3.09 -9.28 -0.47
CA ILE A 61 2.85 -9.76 0.90
C ILE A 61 2.32 -8.62 1.78
N GLY A 62 2.92 -7.43 1.69
CA GLY A 62 2.45 -6.24 2.39
C GLY A 62 1.03 -5.85 2.01
N PHE A 63 0.67 -5.87 0.73
CA PHE A 63 -0.68 -5.63 0.24
C PHE A 63 -1.67 -6.63 0.86
N MET A 64 -1.38 -7.93 0.79
CA MET A 64 -2.23 -8.97 1.37
C MET A 64 -2.40 -8.79 2.88
N HIS A 65 -1.32 -8.47 3.60
CA HIS A 65 -1.38 -8.18 5.03
C HIS A 65 -2.29 -6.97 5.31
N ASN A 66 -2.07 -5.85 4.62
CA ASN A 66 -2.82 -4.63 4.85
C ASN A 66 -4.31 -4.73 4.49
N ASP A 67 -4.68 -5.58 3.53
CA ASP A 67 -6.05 -5.75 3.05
C ASP A 67 -6.86 -6.77 3.86
N PHE A 68 -6.23 -7.86 4.30
CA PHE A 68 -6.94 -8.98 4.90
C PHE A 68 -6.75 -9.11 6.43
N ARG A 69 -5.78 -8.41 7.04
CA ARG A 69 -5.55 -8.46 8.50
C ARG A 69 -6.17 -7.28 9.22
N ARG A 70 -6.49 -7.50 10.50
CA ARG A 70 -6.65 -6.43 11.49
C ARG A 70 -5.26 -5.89 11.88
N LEU A 71 -5.19 -4.68 12.44
CA LEU A 71 -3.91 -4.13 12.89
C LEU A 71 -3.29 -5.07 13.93
N CYS A 72 -2.09 -5.57 13.64
CA CYS A 72 -1.32 -6.35 14.60
C CYS A 72 -0.63 -5.45 15.63
N VAL A 73 -0.04 -6.05 16.67
CA VAL A 73 0.70 -5.32 17.72
C VAL A 73 1.82 -4.45 17.12
N GLN A 74 2.52 -4.95 16.10
CA GLN A 74 3.58 -4.18 15.46
C GLN A 74 3.02 -2.99 14.67
N CYS A 75 1.95 -3.19 13.89
CA CYS A 75 1.27 -2.08 13.20
C CYS A 75 0.86 -0.99 14.18
N MET A 76 0.26 -1.36 15.34
CA MET A 76 -0.13 -0.40 16.38
C MET A 76 1.06 0.36 16.99
N ARG A 77 2.20 -0.29 17.20
CA ARG A 77 3.43 0.37 17.68
C ARG A 77 4.00 1.37 16.68
N GLU A 78 3.74 1.13 15.40
CA GLU A 78 4.24 1.96 14.31
C GLU A 78 3.24 3.08 13.91
N VAL A 79 2.09 3.16 14.59
CA VAL A 79 1.16 4.28 14.47
C VAL A 79 1.79 5.52 15.13
N PRO A 80 1.88 6.65 14.41
CA PRO A 80 2.45 7.86 14.97
C PRO A 80 1.52 8.51 16.01
N ALA A 81 2.08 9.19 17.01
CA ALA A 81 1.29 9.85 18.06
C ALA A 81 0.34 10.94 17.53
N ASP A 82 0.66 11.55 16.38
CA ASP A 82 -0.14 12.56 15.67
C ASP A 82 -1.00 11.93 14.55
N ALA A 83 -1.43 10.67 14.69
CA ALA A 83 -2.17 9.93 13.66
C ALA A 83 -3.39 10.68 13.10
N GLY A 84 -4.19 11.33 13.96
CA GLY A 84 -5.34 12.11 13.54
C GLY A 84 -4.97 13.29 12.62
N VAL A 85 -3.98 14.09 13.01
CA VAL A 85 -3.48 15.23 12.19
C VAL A 85 -2.90 14.72 10.86
N ARG A 86 -2.21 13.59 10.88
CA ARG A 86 -1.69 12.97 9.66
C ARG A 86 -2.81 12.49 8.75
N ALA A 87 -3.87 11.89 9.29
CA ALA A 87 -5.02 11.44 8.52
C ALA A 87 -5.71 12.62 7.81
N GLU A 88 -5.88 13.75 8.50
CA GLU A 88 -6.40 14.99 7.89
C GLU A 88 -5.52 15.50 6.75
N ARG A 89 -4.20 15.55 6.95
CA ARG A 89 -3.26 16.02 5.92
C ARG A 89 -3.15 15.07 4.73
N SER A 90 -3.47 13.79 4.93
CA SER A 90 -3.31 12.73 3.93
C SER A 90 -4.63 12.24 3.33
N GLN A 91 -5.71 13.01 3.48
CA GLN A 91 -7.04 12.69 2.95
C GLN A 91 -7.02 12.29 1.47
N GLY A 92 -6.24 12.95 0.61
CA GLY A 92 -6.15 12.60 -0.81
C GLY A 92 -5.60 11.19 -1.05
N LEU A 93 -4.60 10.75 -0.26
CA LEU A 93 -4.04 9.40 -0.35
C LEU A 93 -5.01 8.36 0.20
N LEU A 94 -5.68 8.67 1.32
CA LEU A 94 -6.70 7.80 1.90
C LEU A 94 -7.89 7.65 0.92
N TRP A 95 -8.30 8.73 0.27
CA TRP A 95 -9.32 8.71 -0.77
C TRP A 95 -8.91 7.82 -1.94
N LEU A 96 -7.66 7.94 -2.43
CA LEU A 96 -7.14 7.12 -3.53
C LEU A 96 -7.29 5.62 -3.24
N ARG A 97 -6.97 5.17 -2.02
CA ARG A 97 -7.13 3.77 -1.61
C ARG A 97 -8.57 3.27 -1.76
N HIS A 98 -9.54 4.08 -1.35
CA HIS A 98 -10.97 3.76 -1.45
C HIS A 98 -11.49 3.91 -2.88
N SER A 99 -10.98 4.88 -3.64
CA SER A 99 -11.40 5.07 -5.02
C SER A 99 -11.04 3.89 -5.90
N VAL A 100 -9.95 3.17 -5.62
CA VAL A 100 -9.48 2.03 -6.42
C VAL A 100 -9.96 0.67 -5.87
N SER A 101 -10.66 0.64 -4.72
CA SER A 101 -11.01 -0.61 -4.03
C SER A 101 -12.10 -1.45 -4.72
N THR A 102 -12.77 -0.93 -5.74
CA THR A 102 -13.78 -1.70 -6.49
C THR A 102 -13.14 -2.52 -7.60
N ALA A 103 -13.61 -3.77 -7.78
CA ALA A 103 -13.12 -4.68 -8.83
C ALA A 103 -12.98 -4.04 -10.23
N PRO A 104 -13.97 -3.29 -10.78
CA PRO A 104 -13.82 -2.68 -12.10
C PRO A 104 -12.72 -1.61 -12.14
N ARG A 105 -12.53 -0.85 -11.06
CA ARG A 105 -11.49 0.19 -11.00
C ARG A 105 -10.11 -0.42 -10.81
N MET A 106 -10.00 -1.51 -10.04
CA MET A 106 -8.77 -2.28 -9.92
C MET A 106 -8.35 -2.87 -11.28
N LEU A 107 -9.30 -3.38 -12.07
CA LEU A 107 -9.03 -3.84 -13.43
C LEU A 107 -8.51 -2.71 -14.33
N LEU A 108 -9.12 -1.52 -14.27
CA LEU A 108 -8.65 -0.36 -15.02
C LEU A 108 -7.21 0.03 -14.63
N VAL A 109 -6.87 -0.04 -13.34
CA VAL A 109 -5.49 0.21 -12.88
C VAL A 109 -4.54 -0.85 -13.41
N LEU A 110 -4.90 -2.14 -13.41
CA LEU A 110 -4.07 -3.21 -13.99
C LEU A 110 -3.83 -3.01 -15.49
N VAL A 111 -4.86 -2.59 -16.24
CA VAL A 111 -4.72 -2.24 -17.66
C VAL A 111 -3.82 -1.02 -17.84
N ALA A 112 -3.99 0.03 -17.04
CA ALA A 112 -3.13 1.21 -17.10
C ALA A 112 -1.66 0.88 -16.79
N LEU A 113 -1.40 -0.09 -15.90
CA LEU A 113 -0.07 -0.57 -15.57
C LEU A 113 0.58 -1.40 -16.69
N SER A 114 -0.21 -2.09 -17.52
CA SER A 114 0.31 -2.93 -18.61
C SER A 114 0.63 -2.13 -19.89
N VAL A 115 -0.02 -0.98 -20.10
CA VAL A 115 0.18 -0.15 -21.30
C VAL A 115 1.65 0.28 -21.48
N PRO A 116 2.35 0.86 -20.48
CA PRO A 116 3.75 1.24 -20.65
C PRO A 116 4.68 0.05 -20.89
N VAL A 117 4.37 -1.12 -20.31
CA VAL A 117 5.14 -2.35 -20.55
C VAL A 117 5.07 -2.71 -22.03
N TYR A 118 3.86 -2.68 -22.61
CA TYR A 118 3.67 -2.87 -24.05
C TYR A 118 4.41 -1.82 -24.88
N LEU A 119 4.26 -0.53 -24.54
CA LEU A 119 4.90 0.56 -25.28
C LEU A 119 6.43 0.43 -25.29
N VAL A 120 7.04 0.10 -24.16
CA VAL A 120 8.51 -0.03 -24.03
C VAL A 120 9.03 -1.30 -24.70
N HIS A 121 8.42 -2.45 -24.43
CA HIS A 121 8.97 -3.74 -24.85
C HIS A 121 8.49 -4.23 -26.22
N VAL A 122 7.34 -3.76 -26.69
CA VAL A 122 6.76 -4.17 -27.99
C VAL A 122 6.84 -3.03 -28.99
N ALA A 123 6.42 -1.82 -28.61
CA ALA A 123 6.41 -0.67 -29.52
C ALA A 123 7.76 0.08 -29.59
N GLY A 124 8.74 -0.26 -28.74
CA GLY A 124 10.07 0.34 -28.73
C GLY A 124 10.13 1.79 -28.23
N TRP A 125 9.14 2.23 -27.47
CA TRP A 125 9.10 3.58 -26.91
C TRP A 125 10.15 3.76 -25.81
N PRO A 126 10.64 5.01 -25.60
CA PRO A 126 11.61 5.27 -24.54
C PRO A 126 11.00 5.01 -23.16
N ARG A 127 11.79 4.43 -22.24
CA ARG A 127 11.34 4.05 -20.88
C ARG A 127 10.68 5.19 -20.11
N VAL A 128 11.05 6.44 -20.38
CA VAL A 128 10.47 7.65 -19.76
C VAL A 128 8.94 7.69 -19.82
N VAL A 129 8.32 7.02 -20.82
CA VAL A 129 6.86 6.95 -20.95
C VAL A 129 6.19 6.18 -19.81
N SER A 130 6.95 5.36 -19.07
CA SER A 130 6.50 4.64 -17.87
C SER A 130 6.47 5.50 -16.61
N LEU A 131 7.12 6.68 -16.60
CA LEU A 131 7.25 7.52 -15.39
C LEU A 131 5.91 7.85 -14.70
N PRO A 132 4.86 8.31 -15.41
CA PRO A 132 3.59 8.64 -14.77
C PRO A 132 2.94 7.43 -14.11
N VAL A 133 3.08 6.26 -14.73
CA VAL A 133 2.51 5.01 -14.26
C VAL A 133 3.29 4.45 -13.07
N ASP A 134 4.63 4.53 -13.09
CA ASP A 134 5.47 4.17 -11.95
C ASP A 134 5.17 5.08 -10.73
N ALA A 135 5.00 6.38 -10.95
CA ALA A 135 4.64 7.33 -9.89
C ALA A 135 3.24 7.04 -9.32
N LEU A 136 2.26 6.77 -10.18
CA LEU A 136 0.92 6.39 -9.77
C LEU A 136 0.92 5.09 -8.97
N TRP A 137 1.63 4.07 -9.44
CA TRP A 137 1.76 2.79 -8.76
C TRP A 137 2.42 2.94 -7.38
N ALA A 138 3.51 3.70 -7.29
CA ALA A 138 4.19 3.93 -6.02
C ALA A 138 3.30 4.70 -5.04
N THR A 139 2.57 5.70 -5.53
CA THR A 139 1.60 6.46 -4.74
C THR A 139 0.47 5.57 -4.24
N PHE A 140 -0.03 4.67 -5.09
CA PHE A 140 -1.07 3.72 -4.70
C PHE A 140 -0.57 2.72 -3.64
N MET A 141 0.61 2.12 -3.81
CA MET A 141 1.20 1.21 -2.83
C MET A 141 1.46 1.92 -1.50
N TYR A 142 1.95 3.16 -1.53
CA TYR A 142 2.09 3.99 -0.34
C TYR A 142 0.74 4.27 0.33
N SER A 143 -0.31 4.55 -0.45
CA SER A 143 -1.66 4.77 0.09
C SER A 143 -2.21 3.55 0.81
N ILE A 144 -1.92 2.33 0.34
CA ILE A 144 -2.31 1.07 1.02
C ILE A 144 -1.63 0.95 2.39
N TRP A 145 -0.31 1.14 2.42
CA TRP A 145 0.47 1.11 3.65
C TRP A 145 0.01 2.17 4.66
N LEU A 146 -0.21 3.40 4.17
CA LEU A 146 -0.65 4.52 5.00
C LEU A 146 -2.05 4.29 5.55
N HIS A 147 -2.96 3.82 4.68
CA HIS A 147 -4.35 3.55 5.04
C HIS A 147 -4.47 2.50 6.13
N HIS A 148 -3.72 1.40 6.08
CA HIS A 148 -3.81 0.37 7.10
C HIS A 148 -3.44 0.88 8.50
N ARG A 149 -2.43 1.75 8.60
CA ARG A 149 -1.99 2.33 9.88
C ARG A 149 -2.92 3.43 10.40
N LEU A 150 -3.40 4.28 9.50
CA LEU A 150 -4.29 5.38 9.85
C LEU A 150 -5.77 5.00 9.75
N ARG A 151 -6.06 3.72 9.55
CA ARG A 151 -7.42 3.21 9.33
C ARG A 151 -8.40 3.76 10.38
N PRO A 152 -8.09 3.77 11.70
CA PRO A 152 -9.04 4.24 12.72
C PRO A 152 -9.44 5.72 12.57
N TRP A 153 -8.60 6.52 11.91
CA TRP A 153 -8.83 7.96 11.66
C TRP A 153 -9.19 8.26 10.20
N CYS A 154 -9.36 7.24 9.36
CA CYS A 154 -9.66 7.43 7.94
C CYS A 154 -11.13 7.84 7.76
N PRO A 155 -11.43 9.02 7.18
CA PRO A 155 -12.81 9.50 7.05
C PRO A 155 -13.65 8.73 6.02
N TYR A 156 -13.00 7.90 5.19
CA TYR A 156 -13.65 7.10 4.15
C TYR A 156 -13.90 5.65 4.60
N CYS A 157 -13.27 5.21 5.69
CA CYS A 157 -13.63 3.97 6.35
C CYS A 157 -14.89 4.23 7.18
N ARG A 158 -16.05 3.77 6.68
CA ARG A 158 -17.29 3.77 7.45
C ARG A 158 -17.35 2.54 8.35
N ASP A 159 -17.79 2.75 9.59
CA ASP A 159 -18.27 1.75 10.55
C ASP A 159 -17.24 0.67 10.94
N TRP A 160 -16.59 0.88 12.09
CA TRP A 160 -15.76 -0.14 12.75
C TRP A 160 -16.59 -1.18 13.51
N ASP A 161 -17.84 -0.83 13.83
CA ASP A 161 -18.69 -1.56 14.77
C ASP A 161 -20.03 -1.86 14.08
N GLU A 162 -20.15 -3.05 13.47
CA GLU A 162 -21.46 -3.50 12.95
C GLU A 162 -22.41 -4.01 14.07
N GLU A 163 -21.97 -4.10 15.34
CA GLU A 163 -22.77 -4.73 16.42
C GLU A 163 -22.76 -4.05 17.80
N GLY A 164 -22.19 -2.84 17.97
CA GLY A 164 -22.13 -2.13 19.26
C GLY A 164 -22.73 -0.72 19.19
N GLU A 165 -23.22 -0.19 20.31
CA GLU A 165 -23.56 1.23 20.41
C GLU A 165 -22.38 2.08 19.92
N ARG A 166 -22.66 3.02 19.01
CA ARG A 166 -21.68 3.87 18.32
C ARG A 166 -20.66 4.45 19.29
N GLU A 167 -19.45 3.93 19.31
CA GLU A 167 -18.33 4.72 19.83
C GLU A 167 -17.89 5.63 18.68
N PRO A 168 -18.04 6.96 18.79
CA PRO A 168 -17.65 7.87 17.73
C PRO A 168 -16.15 7.67 17.47
N SER A 169 -15.76 7.64 16.19
CA SER A 169 -14.34 7.68 15.83
C SER A 169 -13.70 8.83 16.59
N PRO A 170 -12.58 8.61 17.29
CA PRO A 170 -11.96 9.67 18.07
C PRO A 170 -11.73 10.86 17.16
N ASP A 171 -12.29 12.02 17.53
CA ASP A 171 -12.31 13.19 16.66
C ASP A 171 -10.88 13.47 16.17
N PRO A 172 -10.66 13.57 14.85
CA PRO A 172 -9.41 14.10 14.36
C PRO A 172 -9.30 15.50 14.95
N VAL A 173 -8.15 15.82 15.54
CA VAL A 173 -7.93 16.95 16.46
C VAL A 173 -8.66 18.19 15.94
N THR A 174 -9.88 18.40 16.42
CA THR A 174 -10.68 19.53 16.02
C THR A 174 -9.87 20.74 16.44
N LYS A 175 -9.56 21.62 15.48
CA LYS A 175 -8.91 22.89 15.76
C LYS A 175 -9.64 23.50 16.95
N ALA A 176 -9.01 23.46 18.13
CA ALA A 176 -9.50 24.19 19.28
C ALA A 176 -9.63 25.62 18.78
N ALA A 177 -10.86 26.11 18.73
CA ALA A 177 -11.15 27.46 18.32
C ALA A 177 -10.34 28.38 19.24
N LEU A 178 -9.32 29.02 18.65
CA LEU A 178 -8.72 30.25 19.15
C LEU A 178 -9.62 31.41 18.72
#